data_AF-A0A971G0K0-F1
#
_entry.id   AF-A0A971G0K0-F1
#
_cell.length_a   1.000
_cell.length_b   1.000
_cell.length_c   1.000
_cell.angle_alpha   90.00
_cell.angle_beta   90.00
_cell.angle_gamma   90.00
#
_symmetry.space_group_name_H-M   'P 1'
#
loop_
_entity.id
_entity.type
_entity.pdbx_description
1 polymer ?
#
loop_
_entity_poly.entity_id
_entity_poly.type
_entity_poly.pdbx_seq_one_letter_code
_entity_poly.pdbx_strand_id
1 'polypeptide(L)'
;GTAPGRYLLAPPDWTGDAPDDATVITCPTITASIVGRWAVDGEADLPAVHALQDATSLTPPAATPQGVLRPAATGDEALDFWERYRVWSRDNPPPARDEAVQAGFADLGLTGDERITSAHPAAAALSEGYARGAAALAQVLQGGHAPEVNGWLINLHAFDYNLDHFGVGTIDAPEWRIEEPTERLLMRAGAALGGLWGNHGYEAAYLSVYVDDAGDQLNGAYRYELVLDPPPRNDGFWSLTMYDVPNYFLVDNPIERYSIGDRTPGIVTGPSGGLTVTISRDAPTDPTARANWLPAPAGDFRPLLRVYAPGTEVLDGTYEVPPIRRIG
;
A
#
# COMPACT_ATOMS: atom_id res chain seq x y z
N GLY A 1 -19.27 7.99 4.73
CA GLY A 1 -19.97 8.70 5.83
C GLY A 1 -20.01 7.82 7.07
N THR A 2 -20.63 8.27 8.16
CA THR A 2 -20.64 7.56 9.46
C THR A 2 -21.82 6.60 9.66
N ALA A 3 -22.75 6.52 8.70
CA ALA A 3 -23.89 5.63 8.78
C ALA A 3 -23.45 4.15 8.73
N PRO A 4 -24.14 3.24 9.44
CA PRO A 4 -23.91 1.81 9.27
C PRO A 4 -24.19 1.40 7.82
N GLY A 5 -23.41 0.44 7.32
CA GLY A 5 -23.59 -0.13 5.99
C GLY A 5 -23.76 -1.64 6.08
N ARG A 6 -24.65 -2.18 5.24
CA ARG A 6 -24.76 -3.61 5.00
C ARG A 6 -24.32 -3.89 3.57
N TYR A 7 -23.38 -4.82 3.42
CA TYR A 7 -22.82 -5.16 2.13
C TYR A 7 -22.95 -6.66 1.88
N LEU A 8 -23.43 -7.03 0.70
CA LEU A 8 -23.42 -8.40 0.21
C LEU A 8 -22.25 -8.57 -0.74
N LEU A 9 -21.27 -9.39 -0.37
CA LEU A 9 -20.18 -9.77 -1.27
C LEU A 9 -20.65 -10.94 -2.14
N ALA A 10 -20.79 -10.69 -3.43
CA ALA A 10 -21.30 -11.66 -4.38
C ALA A 10 -20.16 -12.19 -5.29
N PRO A 11 -20.09 -13.50 -5.58
CA PRO A 11 -19.12 -14.01 -6.55
C PRO A 11 -19.44 -13.52 -7.97
N PRO A 12 -18.55 -13.77 -8.95
CA PRO A 12 -18.87 -13.59 -10.37
C PRO A 12 -20.18 -14.29 -10.73
N ASP A 13 -20.95 -13.68 -11.64
CA ASP A 13 -22.20 -14.23 -12.19
C ASP A 13 -23.32 -14.53 -11.17
N TRP A 14 -23.24 -13.98 -9.96
CA TRP A 14 -24.31 -14.12 -8.97
C TRP A 14 -25.62 -13.48 -9.46
N THR A 15 -26.71 -14.25 -9.41
CA THR A 15 -28.06 -13.88 -9.88
C THR A 15 -29.13 -14.00 -8.79
N GLY A 16 -28.70 -14.10 -7.52
CA GLY A 16 -29.62 -14.19 -6.39
C GLY A 16 -30.27 -12.86 -6.03
N ASP A 17 -31.17 -12.91 -5.04
CA ASP A 17 -31.77 -11.73 -4.45
C ASP A 17 -30.92 -11.23 -3.26
N ALA A 18 -30.70 -9.92 -3.19
CA ALA A 18 -30.03 -9.29 -2.07
C ALA A 18 -31.07 -8.85 -1.01
N PRO A 19 -30.70 -8.78 0.28
CA PRO A 19 -31.53 -8.09 1.26
C PRO A 19 -31.80 -6.64 0.83
N ASP A 20 -33.01 -6.14 1.06
CA ASP A 20 -33.44 -4.78 0.63
C ASP A 20 -32.54 -3.65 1.17
N ASP A 21 -31.86 -3.87 2.31
CA ASP A 21 -30.97 -2.92 2.96
C ASP A 21 -29.47 -3.11 2.62
N ALA A 22 -29.14 -4.08 1.77
CA ALA A 22 -27.76 -4.41 1.42
C ALA A 22 -27.32 -3.77 0.09
N THR A 23 -26.13 -3.18 0.09
CA THR A 23 -25.42 -2.84 -1.15
C THR A 23 -24.63 -4.04 -1.63
N VAL A 24 -24.89 -4.47 -2.88
CA VAL A 24 -24.18 -5.61 -3.48
C VAL A 24 -22.82 -5.15 -4.02
N ILE A 25 -21.77 -5.87 -3.65
CA ILE A 25 -20.42 -5.74 -4.21
C ILE A 25 -20.11 -7.04 -4.94
N THR A 26 -20.09 -7.00 -6.27
CA THR A 26 -19.73 -8.15 -7.10
C THR A 26 -18.22 -8.27 -7.19
N CYS A 27 -17.67 -9.34 -6.62
CA CYS A 27 -16.25 -9.65 -6.72
C CYS A 27 -15.94 -10.27 -8.09
N PRO A 28 -14.85 -9.87 -8.77
CA PRO A 28 -14.42 -10.46 -10.04
C PRO A 28 -13.87 -11.89 -9.90
N THR A 29 -13.68 -12.34 -8.67
CA THR A 29 -13.05 -13.59 -8.29
C THR A 29 -13.84 -14.23 -7.15
N ILE A 30 -13.75 -15.55 -7.01
CA ILE A 30 -14.39 -16.26 -5.87
C ILE A 30 -13.60 -16.08 -4.56
N THR A 31 -12.37 -15.55 -4.67
CA THR A 31 -11.55 -15.14 -3.54
C THR A 31 -11.49 -13.62 -3.46
N ALA A 32 -11.86 -13.05 -2.31
CA ALA A 32 -11.73 -11.63 -2.03
C ALA A 32 -10.98 -11.44 -0.70
N SER A 33 -10.31 -10.30 -0.55
CA SER A 33 -9.68 -9.88 0.70
C SER A 33 -10.34 -8.60 1.19
N ILE A 34 -10.63 -8.52 2.48
CA ILE A 34 -11.15 -7.31 3.13
C ILE A 34 -10.05 -6.76 4.01
N VAL A 35 -9.70 -5.49 3.80
CA VAL A 35 -8.75 -4.76 4.65
C VAL A 35 -9.49 -3.63 5.33
N GLY A 36 -9.84 -3.83 6.60
CA GLY A 36 -10.44 -2.80 7.45
C GLY A 36 -9.36 -1.98 8.14
N ARG A 37 -9.50 -0.65 8.12
CA ARG A 37 -8.61 0.28 8.82
C ARG A 37 -9.46 1.20 9.68
N TRP A 38 -9.15 1.27 10.97
CA TRP A 38 -9.77 2.20 11.91
C TRP A 38 -8.71 3.20 12.36
N ALA A 39 -9.02 4.49 12.29
CA ALA A 39 -8.18 5.51 12.89
C ALA A 39 -8.28 5.40 14.41
N VAL A 40 -7.16 5.63 15.09
CA VAL A 40 -7.06 5.67 16.55
C VAL A 40 -6.49 7.03 16.93
N ASP A 41 -7.25 7.83 17.69
CA ASP A 41 -6.80 9.11 18.22
C ASP A 41 -6.21 8.96 19.63
N GLY A 42 -5.04 8.30 19.70
CA GLY A 42 -4.35 8.00 20.95
C GLY A 42 -5.01 6.89 21.78
N GLU A 43 -4.39 6.54 22.91
CA GLU A 43 -4.79 5.37 23.71
C GLU A 43 -6.21 5.48 24.29
N ALA A 44 -6.65 6.69 24.61
CA ALA A 44 -7.99 6.93 25.17
C ALA A 44 -9.12 6.60 24.18
N ASP A 45 -8.83 6.57 22.87
CA ASP A 45 -9.78 6.25 21.80
C ASP A 45 -9.89 4.74 21.54
N LEU A 46 -8.93 3.93 22.01
CA LEU A 46 -8.92 2.48 21.81
C LEU A 46 -10.23 1.78 22.22
N PRO A 47 -10.89 2.10 23.35
CA PRO A 47 -12.17 1.49 23.69
C PRO A 47 -13.26 1.74 22.64
N ALA A 48 -13.32 2.94 22.03
CA ALA A 48 -14.29 3.27 21.00
C ALA A 48 -13.96 2.54 19.68
N VAL A 49 -12.69 2.47 19.32
CA VAL A 49 -12.23 1.73 18.15
C VAL A 49 -12.51 0.23 18.28
N HIS A 50 -12.24 -0.37 19.44
CA HIS A 50 -12.59 -1.77 19.70
C HIS A 50 -14.09 -2.01 19.58
N ALA A 51 -14.93 -1.11 20.11
CA ALA A 51 -16.38 -1.23 19.96
C ALA A 51 -16.83 -1.21 18.49
N LEU A 52 -16.19 -0.41 17.63
CA LEU A 52 -16.46 -0.40 16.19
C LEU A 52 -15.99 -1.69 15.49
N GLN A 53 -14.85 -2.23 15.91
CA GLN A 53 -14.33 -3.49 15.39
C GLN A 53 -15.25 -4.65 15.78
N ASP A 54 -15.68 -4.71 17.04
CA ASP A 54 -16.61 -5.73 17.55
C ASP A 54 -17.98 -5.66 16.87
N ALA A 55 -18.43 -4.45 16.49
CA ALA A 55 -19.67 -4.25 15.75
C ALA A 55 -19.56 -4.62 14.26
N THR A 56 -18.34 -4.77 13.73
CA THR A 56 -18.09 -5.15 12.34
C THR A 56 -18.15 -6.67 12.23
N SER A 57 -19.19 -7.18 11.56
CA SER A 57 -19.40 -8.62 11.41
C SER A 57 -19.36 -9.06 9.95
N LEU A 58 -18.86 -10.28 9.73
CA LEU A 58 -18.93 -10.97 8.45
C LEU A 58 -19.79 -12.23 8.63
N THR A 59 -20.93 -12.28 7.97
CA THR A 59 -21.83 -13.45 8.02
C THR A 59 -21.52 -14.36 6.82
N PRO A 60 -21.06 -15.61 7.04
CA PRO A 60 -20.82 -16.53 5.93
C PRO A 60 -22.14 -16.99 5.31
N PRO A 61 -22.11 -17.52 4.07
CA PRO A 61 -23.26 -18.22 3.52
C PRO A 61 -23.62 -19.45 4.38
N ALA A 62 -24.83 -19.98 4.21
CA ALA A 62 -25.28 -21.18 4.93
C ALA A 62 -24.42 -22.43 4.62
N ALA A 63 -23.75 -22.46 3.46
CA ALA A 63 -22.85 -23.53 3.08
C ALA A 63 -21.47 -23.37 3.75
N THR A 64 -20.84 -24.50 4.10
CA THR A 64 -19.49 -24.52 4.68
C THR A 64 -18.47 -23.99 3.65
N PRO A 65 -17.70 -22.92 3.98
CA PRO A 65 -16.64 -22.43 3.11
C PRO A 65 -15.53 -23.48 2.93
N GLN A 66 -15.12 -23.74 1.68
CA GLN A 66 -14.02 -24.66 1.37
C GLN A 66 -12.63 -24.01 1.51
N GLY A 67 -12.57 -22.68 1.53
CA GLY A 67 -11.34 -21.91 1.56
C GLY A 67 -10.63 -21.85 0.19
N VAL A 68 -9.49 -21.16 0.16
CA VAL A 68 -8.64 -21.10 -1.04
C VAL A 68 -7.89 -22.42 -1.17
N LEU A 69 -7.99 -23.07 -2.33
CA LEU A 69 -7.28 -24.31 -2.62
C LEU A 69 -5.77 -24.11 -2.49
N ARG A 70 -5.10 -24.94 -1.68
CA ARG A 70 -3.64 -24.91 -1.50
C ARG A 70 -3.04 -26.20 -2.03
N PRO A 71 -2.36 -26.17 -3.19
CA PRO A 71 -1.64 -27.33 -3.69
C PRO A 71 -0.60 -27.80 -2.68
N ALA A 72 -0.35 -29.11 -2.63
CA ALA A 72 0.73 -29.64 -1.81
C ALA A 72 2.07 -29.07 -2.28
N ALA A 73 2.96 -28.74 -1.34
CA ALA A 73 4.31 -28.29 -1.67
C ALA A 73 5.10 -29.40 -2.37
N THR A 74 5.97 -29.01 -3.28
CA THR A 74 6.93 -29.85 -3.99
C THR A 74 8.32 -29.81 -3.34
N GLY A 75 8.57 -28.78 -2.51
CA GLY A 75 9.88 -28.53 -1.91
C GLY A 75 10.79 -27.63 -2.76
N ASP A 76 10.31 -27.17 -3.92
CA ASP A 76 10.96 -26.20 -4.78
C ASP A 76 10.10 -24.94 -4.87
N GLU A 77 10.64 -23.79 -4.46
CA GLU A 77 9.89 -22.54 -4.39
C GLU A 77 9.34 -22.07 -5.74
N ALA A 78 10.13 -22.23 -6.81
CA ALA A 78 9.76 -21.80 -8.15
C ALA A 78 8.61 -22.68 -8.69
N LEU A 79 8.73 -24.00 -8.53
CA LEU A 79 7.69 -24.93 -8.96
C LEU A 79 6.42 -24.79 -8.11
N ASP A 80 6.57 -24.54 -6.82
CA ASP A 80 5.43 -24.24 -5.94
C ASP A 80 4.74 -22.92 -6.30
N PHE A 81 5.48 -21.91 -6.74
CA PHE A 81 4.91 -20.66 -7.26
C PHE A 81 4.06 -20.93 -8.51
N TRP A 82 4.60 -21.66 -9.48
CA TRP A 82 3.90 -21.94 -10.73
C TRP A 82 2.72 -22.91 -10.56
N GLU A 83 2.81 -23.87 -9.63
CA GLU A 83 1.68 -24.73 -9.27
C GLU A 83 0.55 -23.92 -8.62
N ARG A 84 0.89 -22.96 -7.73
CA ARG A 84 -0.10 -22.02 -7.18
C ARG A 84 -0.75 -21.18 -8.27
N TYR A 85 0.04 -20.63 -9.20
CA TYR A 85 -0.49 -19.89 -10.35
C TYR A 85 -1.46 -20.74 -11.18
N ARG A 86 -1.06 -21.95 -11.57
CA ARG A 86 -1.86 -22.89 -12.36
C ARG A 86 -3.19 -23.21 -11.69
N VAL A 87 -3.18 -23.49 -10.39
CA VAL A 87 -4.38 -23.85 -9.64
C VAL A 87 -5.28 -22.64 -9.39
N TRP A 88 -4.73 -21.53 -8.90
CA TRP A 88 -5.53 -20.36 -8.53
C TRP A 88 -6.14 -19.63 -9.73
N SER A 89 -5.46 -19.64 -10.87
CA SER A 89 -5.97 -19.01 -12.10
C SER A 89 -7.10 -19.79 -12.77
N ARG A 90 -7.36 -21.04 -12.34
CA ARG A 90 -8.55 -21.82 -12.74
C ARG A 90 -9.76 -21.46 -11.90
N ASP A 91 -9.56 -21.37 -10.59
CA ASP A 91 -10.60 -20.95 -9.64
C ASP A 91 -10.96 -19.47 -9.80
N ASN A 92 -10.03 -18.66 -10.30
CA ASN A 92 -10.17 -17.22 -10.49
C ASN A 92 -9.63 -16.87 -11.88
N PRO A 93 -10.40 -17.12 -12.96
CA PRO A 93 -9.96 -16.84 -14.32
C PRO A 93 -9.62 -15.35 -14.51
N PRO A 94 -8.67 -15.02 -15.39
CA PRO A 94 -8.33 -13.64 -15.67
C PRO A 94 -9.52 -12.92 -16.33
N PRO A 95 -9.59 -11.58 -16.22
CA PRO A 95 -10.51 -10.80 -17.02
C PRO A 95 -10.18 -10.93 -18.51
N ALA A 96 -11.16 -10.68 -19.39
CA ALA A 96 -11.02 -10.84 -20.84
C ALA A 96 -9.76 -10.19 -21.45
N ARG A 97 -9.33 -9.04 -20.92
CA ARG A 97 -8.11 -8.34 -21.35
C ARG A 97 -6.81 -9.13 -21.15
N ASP A 98 -6.80 -10.03 -20.17
CA ASP A 98 -5.61 -10.79 -19.72
C ASP A 98 -5.66 -12.26 -20.16
N GLU A 99 -6.75 -12.71 -20.83
CA GLU A 99 -6.89 -14.07 -21.33
C GLU A 99 -5.76 -14.46 -22.29
N ALA A 100 -5.38 -13.56 -23.21
CA ALA A 100 -4.29 -13.81 -24.16
C ALA A 100 -2.94 -14.01 -23.47
N VAL A 101 -2.69 -13.27 -22.37
CA VAL A 101 -1.47 -13.43 -21.57
C VAL A 101 -1.45 -14.79 -20.89
N GLN A 102 -2.57 -15.20 -20.27
CA GLN A 102 -2.66 -16.53 -19.64
C GLN A 102 -2.54 -17.65 -20.68
N ALA A 103 -3.18 -17.52 -21.83
CA ALA A 103 -3.12 -18.49 -22.92
C ALA A 103 -1.69 -18.69 -23.45
N GLY A 104 -0.87 -17.64 -23.42
CA GLY A 104 0.55 -17.70 -23.78
C GLY A 104 1.39 -18.67 -22.92
N PHE A 105 0.88 -19.09 -21.76
CA PHE A 105 1.55 -20.08 -20.90
C PHE A 105 1.15 -21.54 -21.17
N ALA A 106 0.35 -21.80 -22.21
CA ALA A 106 -0.13 -23.16 -22.52
C ALA A 106 1.02 -24.16 -22.78
N ASP A 107 2.04 -23.77 -23.54
CA ASP A 107 3.19 -24.62 -23.85
C ASP A 107 4.05 -24.95 -22.62
N LEU A 108 3.91 -24.17 -21.54
CA LEU A 108 4.56 -24.43 -20.24
C LEU A 108 3.71 -25.31 -19.32
N GLY A 109 2.52 -25.73 -19.75
CA GLY A 109 1.59 -26.54 -18.97
C GLY A 109 0.79 -25.76 -17.91
N LEU A 110 0.94 -24.43 -17.82
CA LEU A 110 0.32 -23.61 -16.77
C LEU A 110 -1.20 -23.40 -16.93
N THR A 111 -1.77 -23.80 -18.08
CA THR A 111 -3.22 -23.85 -18.29
C THR A 111 -3.77 -25.29 -18.23
N GLY A 112 -2.88 -26.29 -18.23
CA GLY A 112 -3.20 -27.72 -18.27
C GLY A 112 -3.37 -28.36 -16.89
N ASP A 113 -3.88 -29.60 -16.89
CA ASP A 113 -4.21 -30.35 -15.66
C ASP A 113 -3.01 -30.98 -14.97
N GLU A 114 -1.89 -31.12 -15.69
CA GLU A 114 -0.66 -31.69 -15.16
C GLU A 114 -0.10 -30.80 -14.04
N ARG A 115 0.22 -31.43 -12.91
CA ARG A 115 0.78 -30.73 -11.75
C ARG A 115 2.21 -30.29 -12.05
N ILE A 116 2.54 -29.05 -11.68
CA ILE A 116 3.90 -28.55 -11.78
C ILE A 116 4.74 -29.17 -10.67
N THR A 117 5.68 -30.04 -11.06
CA THR A 117 6.63 -30.72 -10.18
C THR A 117 7.97 -30.84 -10.89
N SER A 118 9.01 -31.34 -10.21
CA SER A 118 10.32 -31.56 -10.82
C SER A 118 10.31 -32.56 -11.98
N ALA A 119 9.28 -33.41 -12.08
CA ALA A 119 9.10 -34.34 -13.19
C ALA A 119 8.40 -33.72 -14.41
N HIS A 120 7.83 -32.51 -14.27
CA HIS A 120 7.11 -31.85 -15.35
C HIS A 120 8.07 -31.47 -16.49
N PRO A 121 7.71 -31.67 -17.78
CA PRO A 121 8.60 -31.40 -18.91
C PRO A 121 9.14 -29.96 -18.95
N ALA A 122 8.33 -29.00 -18.51
CA ALA A 122 8.69 -27.57 -18.48
C ALA A 122 9.41 -27.13 -17.18
N ALA A 123 9.70 -28.02 -16.23
CA ALA A 123 10.21 -27.64 -14.90
C ALA A 123 11.45 -26.74 -14.95
N ALA A 124 12.43 -27.07 -15.81
CA ALA A 124 13.65 -26.26 -15.95
C ALA A 124 13.37 -24.85 -16.47
N ALA A 125 12.50 -24.72 -17.48
CA ALA A 125 12.12 -23.43 -18.05
C ALA A 125 11.32 -22.58 -17.04
N LEU A 126 10.45 -23.21 -16.26
CA LEU A 126 9.68 -22.56 -15.20
C LEU A 126 10.58 -22.04 -14.08
N SER A 127 11.56 -22.83 -13.63
CA SER A 127 12.55 -22.40 -12.63
C SER A 127 13.41 -21.25 -13.14
N GLU A 128 13.87 -21.29 -14.40
CA GLU A 128 14.60 -20.17 -15.02
C GLU A 128 13.72 -18.91 -15.11
N GLY A 129 12.48 -19.06 -15.57
CA GLY A 129 11.51 -17.98 -15.68
C GLY A 129 11.21 -17.31 -14.33
N TYR A 130 11.07 -18.12 -13.28
CA TYR A 130 10.92 -17.63 -11.91
C TYR A 130 12.12 -16.76 -11.48
N ALA A 131 13.34 -17.28 -11.63
CA ALA A 131 14.55 -16.55 -11.25
C ALA A 131 14.72 -15.25 -12.03
N ARG A 132 14.47 -15.27 -13.35
CA ARG A 132 14.52 -14.08 -14.20
C ARG A 132 13.45 -13.05 -13.84
N GLY A 133 12.22 -13.52 -13.60
CA GLY A 133 11.11 -12.66 -13.17
C GLY A 133 11.40 -11.98 -11.83
N ALA A 134 11.91 -12.74 -10.86
CA ALA A 134 12.31 -12.21 -9.56
C ALA A 134 13.42 -11.15 -9.69
N ALA A 135 14.44 -11.39 -10.51
CA ALA A 135 15.52 -10.44 -10.75
C ALA A 135 15.02 -9.15 -11.44
N ALA A 136 14.17 -9.27 -12.45
CA ALA A 136 13.58 -8.11 -13.13
C ALA A 136 12.70 -7.29 -12.17
N LEU A 137 11.90 -7.96 -11.35
CA LEU A 137 11.04 -7.29 -10.38
C LEU A 137 11.85 -6.61 -9.27
N ALA A 138 12.94 -7.23 -8.82
CA ALA A 138 13.87 -6.59 -7.88
C ALA A 138 14.48 -5.30 -8.46
N GLN A 139 14.87 -5.30 -9.73
CA GLN A 139 15.37 -4.10 -10.41
C GLN A 139 14.30 -3.01 -10.47
N VAL A 140 13.06 -3.37 -10.78
CA VAL A 140 11.95 -2.40 -10.87
C VAL A 140 11.58 -1.83 -9.50
N LEU A 141 11.62 -2.65 -8.45
CA LEU A 141 11.37 -2.19 -7.09
C LEU A 141 12.50 -1.31 -6.53
N GLN A 142 13.75 -1.54 -6.96
CA GLN A 142 14.91 -0.74 -6.54
C GLN A 142 15.10 0.53 -7.39
N GLY A 143 14.70 0.52 -8.65
CA GLY A 143 14.86 1.62 -9.61
C GLY A 143 13.55 2.23 -10.09
N GLY A 144 12.46 2.06 -9.34
CA GLY A 144 11.10 2.42 -9.75
C GLY A 144 10.95 3.88 -10.17
N HIS A 145 10.12 4.12 -11.20
CA HIS A 145 9.94 5.38 -11.91
C HIS A 145 9.00 6.35 -11.18
N ALA A 146 8.85 6.21 -9.86
CA ALA A 146 8.03 7.15 -9.10
C ALA A 146 8.63 8.56 -9.31
N PRO A 147 7.82 9.54 -9.73
CA PRO A 147 8.30 10.91 -9.82
C PRO A 147 8.95 11.31 -8.51
N GLU A 148 10.17 11.84 -8.61
CA GLU A 148 10.90 12.34 -7.47
C GLU A 148 10.88 13.87 -7.50
N VAL A 149 10.40 14.47 -6.42
CA VAL A 149 10.42 15.93 -6.23
C VAL A 149 10.98 16.20 -4.85
N ASN A 150 12.05 17.01 -4.77
CA ASN A 150 12.70 17.36 -3.50
C ASN A 150 13.12 16.13 -2.64
N GLY A 151 13.53 15.03 -3.28
CA GLY A 151 13.89 13.77 -2.61
C GLY A 151 12.72 12.85 -2.25
N TRP A 152 11.48 13.31 -2.43
CA TRP A 152 10.28 12.52 -2.16
C TRP A 152 9.87 11.70 -3.38
N LEU A 153 9.80 10.38 -3.20
CA LEU A 153 9.22 9.46 -4.17
C LEU A 153 7.70 9.50 -4.07
N ILE A 154 7.04 9.87 -5.17
CA ILE A 154 5.59 10.09 -5.24
C ILE A 154 4.92 8.85 -5.83
N ASN A 155 4.29 8.03 -4.98
CA ASN A 155 3.71 6.74 -5.37
C ASN A 155 2.18 6.77 -5.56
N LEU A 156 1.62 7.86 -6.09
CA LEU A 156 0.17 8.06 -6.21
C LEU A 156 -0.53 6.98 -7.04
N HIS A 157 0.11 6.56 -8.13
CA HIS A 157 -0.46 5.66 -9.15
C HIS A 157 0.00 4.19 -8.99
N ALA A 158 0.59 3.82 -7.85
CA ALA A 158 1.12 2.47 -7.64
C ALA A 158 0.03 1.37 -7.63
N PHE A 159 -1.24 1.74 -7.49
CA PHE A 159 -2.39 0.83 -7.36
C PHE A 159 -3.40 0.93 -8.50
N ASP A 160 -3.07 1.67 -9.56
CA ASP A 160 -4.00 2.03 -10.65
C ASP A 160 -4.11 0.95 -11.74
N TYR A 161 -3.84 -0.30 -11.37
CA TYR A 161 -3.91 -1.44 -12.28
C TYR A 161 -5.33 -2.04 -12.41
N ASN A 162 -6.33 -1.40 -11.79
CA ASN A 162 -7.73 -1.81 -11.88
C ASN A 162 -8.42 -1.12 -13.06
N LEU A 163 -8.87 -1.92 -14.04
CA LEU A 163 -9.50 -1.40 -15.27
C LEU A 163 -11.00 -1.77 -15.37
N ASP A 164 -11.51 -2.51 -14.39
CA ASP A 164 -12.89 -3.00 -14.36
C ASP A 164 -13.37 -3.23 -12.92
N HIS A 165 -14.64 -3.61 -12.76
CA HIS A 165 -15.25 -3.89 -11.45
C HIS A 165 -15.14 -2.73 -10.44
N PHE A 166 -15.32 -1.50 -10.92
CA PHE A 166 -15.41 -0.30 -10.08
C PHE A 166 -16.62 -0.40 -9.17
N GLY A 167 -16.37 -0.47 -7.86
CA GLY A 167 -17.39 -0.63 -6.83
C GLY A 167 -17.71 0.68 -6.12
N VAL A 168 -18.37 0.56 -4.96
CA VAL A 168 -18.66 1.70 -4.10
C VAL A 168 -17.36 2.44 -3.73
N GLY A 169 -17.33 3.74 -4.01
CA GLY A 169 -16.21 4.61 -3.69
C GLY A 169 -15.01 4.53 -4.65
N THR A 170 -15.02 3.64 -5.65
CA THR A 170 -13.94 3.59 -6.64
C THR A 170 -14.14 4.66 -7.71
N ILE A 171 -13.10 5.44 -8.01
CA ILE A 171 -13.10 6.39 -9.12
C ILE A 171 -12.75 5.67 -10.42
N ASP A 172 -13.66 5.73 -11.39
CA ASP A 172 -13.44 5.32 -12.77
C ASP A 172 -13.06 6.57 -13.60
N ALA A 173 -11.76 6.86 -13.70
CA ALA A 173 -11.25 7.95 -14.52
C ALA A 173 -9.89 7.59 -15.14
N PRO A 174 -9.54 8.10 -16.34
CA PRO A 174 -8.30 7.74 -17.04
C PRO A 174 -7.02 8.00 -16.26
N GLU A 175 -6.98 9.05 -15.44
CA GLU A 175 -5.84 9.41 -14.59
C GLU A 175 -5.57 8.41 -13.46
N TRP A 176 -6.54 7.54 -13.15
CA TRP A 176 -6.43 6.49 -12.12
C TRP A 176 -6.30 5.09 -12.74
N ARG A 177 -5.77 5.01 -13.97
CA ARG A 177 -5.67 3.77 -14.74
C ARG A 177 -4.32 3.64 -15.43
N ILE A 178 -3.73 2.47 -15.31
CA ILE A 178 -2.59 2.03 -16.11
C ILE A 178 -3.12 1.11 -17.21
N GLU A 179 -3.35 1.65 -18.42
CA GLU A 179 -3.92 0.87 -19.54
C GLU A 179 -2.89 -0.03 -20.22
N GLU A 180 -1.63 0.41 -20.31
CA GLU A 180 -0.56 -0.34 -20.97
C GLU A 180 -0.31 -1.69 -20.26
N PRO A 181 -0.56 -2.84 -20.92
CA PRO A 181 -0.60 -4.14 -20.24
C PRO A 181 0.69 -4.52 -19.51
N THR A 182 1.84 -4.27 -20.13
CA THR A 182 3.14 -4.60 -19.55
C THR A 182 3.41 -3.80 -18.29
N GLU A 183 3.16 -2.49 -18.33
CA GLU A 183 3.32 -1.60 -17.19
C GLU A 183 2.35 -1.97 -16.08
N ARG A 184 1.07 -2.18 -16.40
CA ARG A 184 0.03 -2.57 -15.45
C ARG A 184 0.37 -3.85 -14.69
N LEU A 185 0.76 -4.90 -15.42
CA LEU A 185 1.10 -6.19 -14.81
C LEU A 185 2.36 -6.09 -13.95
N LEU A 186 3.35 -5.32 -14.39
CA LEU A 186 4.56 -5.07 -13.64
C LEU A 186 4.30 -4.28 -12.36
N MET A 187 3.51 -3.20 -12.44
CA MET A 187 3.10 -2.41 -11.28
C MET A 187 2.27 -3.22 -10.29
N ARG A 188 1.34 -4.06 -10.78
CA ARG A 188 0.59 -4.99 -9.94
C ARG A 188 1.49 -5.98 -9.21
N ALA A 189 2.48 -6.55 -9.89
CA ALA A 189 3.45 -7.47 -9.27
C ALA A 189 4.35 -6.74 -8.24
N GLY A 190 4.79 -5.52 -8.56
CA GLY A 190 5.59 -4.69 -7.67
C GLY A 190 4.81 -4.30 -6.41
N ALA A 191 3.56 -3.86 -6.57
CA ALA A 191 2.66 -3.56 -5.45
C ALA A 191 2.43 -4.79 -4.56
N ALA A 192 2.27 -5.98 -5.15
CA ALA A 192 2.08 -7.21 -4.38
C ALA A 192 3.30 -7.59 -3.51
N LEU A 193 4.53 -7.23 -3.92
CA LEU A 193 5.74 -7.45 -3.12
C LEU A 193 6.05 -6.31 -2.16
N GLY A 194 5.91 -5.07 -2.60
CA GLY A 194 6.39 -3.88 -1.87
C GLY A 194 5.34 -3.20 -0.98
N GLY A 195 4.05 -3.42 -1.23
CA GLY A 195 2.97 -2.67 -0.57
C GLY A 195 1.59 -3.27 -0.77
N LEU A 196 1.45 -4.59 -0.54
CA LEU A 196 0.20 -5.31 -0.76
C LEU A 196 -0.97 -4.63 -0.03
N TRP A 197 -2.11 -4.51 -0.70
CA TRP A 197 -3.32 -3.86 -0.20
C TRP A 197 -3.18 -2.36 0.14
N GLY A 198 -2.33 -1.64 -0.60
CA GLY A 198 -2.38 -0.18 -0.64
C GLY A 198 -3.70 0.33 -1.24
N ASN A 199 -3.95 1.62 -1.01
CA ASN A 199 -5.12 2.30 -1.55
C ASN A 199 -4.75 3.00 -2.86
N HIS A 200 -5.74 3.33 -3.69
CA HIS A 200 -5.54 4.33 -4.76
C HIS A 200 -5.11 5.67 -4.15
N GLY A 201 -4.35 6.47 -4.91
CA GLY A 201 -3.80 7.74 -4.45
C GLY A 201 -4.85 8.73 -3.92
N TYR A 202 -6.05 8.75 -4.52
CA TYR A 202 -7.17 9.59 -4.08
C TYR A 202 -7.77 9.21 -2.71
N GLU A 203 -7.51 8.01 -2.20
CA GLU A 203 -7.89 7.60 -0.84
C GLU A 203 -6.75 7.85 0.14
N ALA A 204 -5.52 7.53 -0.25
CA ALA A 204 -4.33 7.81 0.55
C ALA A 204 -3.08 7.94 -0.32
N ALA A 205 -2.44 9.10 -0.27
CA ALA A 205 -1.15 9.34 -0.88
C ALA A 205 -0.01 8.92 0.07
N TYR A 206 1.01 8.24 -0.48
CA TYR A 206 2.20 7.80 0.25
C TYR A 206 3.46 8.36 -0.43
N LEU A 207 4.19 9.23 0.29
CA LEU A 207 5.40 9.87 -0.21
C LEU A 207 6.57 9.49 0.71
N SER A 208 7.51 8.72 0.19
CA SER A 208 8.69 8.26 0.94
C SER A 208 9.91 9.09 0.58
N VAL A 209 10.77 9.37 1.55
CA VAL A 209 12.05 10.06 1.33
C VAL A 209 13.17 9.30 2.04
N TYR A 210 14.31 9.19 1.38
CA TYR A 210 15.51 8.53 1.90
C TYR A 210 16.67 9.51 2.06
N VAL A 211 16.59 10.66 1.41
CA VAL A 211 17.69 11.61 1.28
C VAL A 211 17.32 12.98 1.81
N ASP A 212 18.32 13.79 2.16
CA ASP A 212 18.15 15.20 2.48
C ASP A 212 18.21 16.09 1.22
N ASP A 213 18.24 17.41 1.43
CA ASP A 213 18.28 18.44 0.38
C ASP A 213 19.57 18.44 -0.45
N ALA A 214 20.61 17.74 -0.01
CA ALA A 214 21.85 17.53 -0.76
C ALA A 214 21.85 16.18 -1.50
N GLY A 215 20.84 15.34 -1.31
CA GLY A 215 20.77 13.98 -1.88
C GLY A 215 21.53 12.94 -1.04
N ASP A 216 21.97 13.29 0.18
CA ASP A 216 22.65 12.35 1.07
C ASP A 216 21.64 11.52 1.87
N GLN A 217 21.93 10.24 2.12
CA GLN A 217 21.10 9.36 2.93
C GLN A 217 20.83 9.97 4.31
N LEU A 218 19.54 10.07 4.66
CA LEU A 218 19.08 10.50 5.97
C LEU A 218 19.62 9.58 7.06
N ASN A 219 20.33 10.16 8.04
CA ASN A 219 21.02 9.41 9.08
C ASN A 219 20.98 10.14 10.44
N GLY A 220 20.78 9.36 11.50
CA GLY A 220 20.67 9.81 12.89
C GLY A 220 21.85 10.58 13.48
N ALA A 221 23.00 10.58 12.80
CA ALA A 221 24.16 11.39 13.16
C ALA A 221 23.92 12.90 13.01
N TYR A 222 22.88 13.28 12.27
CA TYR A 222 22.57 14.67 11.95
C TYR A 222 21.20 15.09 12.45
N ARG A 223 20.92 16.38 12.34
CA ARG A 223 19.64 16.99 12.66
C ARG A 223 19.05 17.55 11.38
N TYR A 224 17.74 17.48 11.26
CA TYR A 224 17.03 17.93 10.08
C TYR A 224 15.78 18.71 10.42
N GLU A 225 15.29 19.44 9.43
CA GLU A 225 14.05 20.19 9.46
C GLU A 225 13.22 19.88 8.21
N LEU A 226 11.93 19.61 8.42
CA LEU A 226 10.91 19.64 7.37
C LEU A 226 9.94 20.78 7.67
N VAL A 227 9.78 21.71 6.74
CA VAL A 227 8.83 22.82 6.87
C VAL A 227 7.64 22.55 5.97
N LEU A 228 6.46 22.41 6.57
CA LEU A 228 5.19 22.23 5.87
C LEU A 228 4.36 23.50 6.07
N ASP A 229 4.52 24.50 5.20
CA ASP A 229 3.83 25.79 5.31
C ASP A 229 3.30 26.26 3.93
N PRO A 230 2.02 25.99 3.61
CA PRO A 230 1.04 25.25 4.41
C PRO A 230 1.30 23.73 4.45
N PRO A 231 0.71 22.99 5.41
CA PRO A 231 0.64 21.53 5.34
C PRO A 231 -0.23 21.05 4.17
N PRO A 232 -0.11 19.77 3.75
CA PRO A 232 -0.92 19.24 2.64
C PRO A 232 -2.41 19.28 3.01
N ARG A 233 -3.27 19.80 2.11
CA ARG A 233 -4.72 19.72 2.39
C ARG A 233 -5.19 18.29 2.23
N ASN A 234 -6.21 17.98 3.02
CA ASN A 234 -6.80 16.67 3.10
C ASN A 234 -8.19 16.79 3.76
N ASP A 235 -9.06 15.82 3.49
CA ASP A 235 -10.36 15.67 4.13
C ASP A 235 -10.36 14.57 5.21
N GLY A 236 -9.17 14.05 5.56
CA GLY A 236 -8.97 13.01 6.55
C GLY A 236 -7.99 13.44 7.64
N PHE A 237 -6.72 13.12 7.41
CA PHE A 237 -5.58 13.60 8.20
C PHE A 237 -4.29 13.39 7.42
N TRP A 238 -3.18 13.95 7.89
CA TRP A 238 -1.86 13.61 7.39
C TRP A 238 -0.91 13.21 8.52
N SER A 239 0.12 12.43 8.19
CA SER A 239 1.14 12.02 9.16
C SER A 239 2.48 11.79 8.49
N LEU A 240 3.57 12.14 9.18
CA LEU A 240 4.94 11.78 8.87
C LEU A 240 5.38 10.71 9.87
N THR A 241 5.61 9.49 9.40
CA THR A 241 5.99 8.35 10.25
C THR A 241 7.46 8.00 10.07
N MET A 242 8.15 7.69 11.17
CA MET A 242 9.57 7.32 11.16
C MET A 242 9.76 5.81 10.98
N TYR A 243 10.67 5.42 10.09
CA TYR A 243 11.10 4.03 9.91
C TYR A 243 12.62 3.90 9.84
N ASP A 244 13.16 2.80 10.36
CA ASP A 244 14.56 2.43 10.16
C ASP A 244 14.84 1.92 8.74
N VAL A 245 16.11 1.92 8.36
CA VAL A 245 16.61 1.26 7.15
C VAL A 245 17.69 0.25 7.56
N PRO A 246 17.71 -0.97 7.01
CA PRO A 246 16.88 -1.47 5.91
C PRO A 246 15.60 -2.22 6.32
N ASN A 247 15.29 -2.31 7.62
CA ASN A 247 14.20 -3.18 8.09
C ASN A 247 12.80 -2.59 7.92
N TYR A 248 12.69 -1.26 7.84
CA TYR A 248 11.44 -0.53 7.71
C TYR A 248 10.48 -0.71 8.89
N PHE A 249 11.03 -0.85 10.10
CA PHE A 249 10.27 -0.89 11.34
C PHE A 249 10.17 0.48 12.00
N LEU A 250 9.14 0.65 12.85
CA LEU A 250 9.03 1.82 13.70
C LEU A 250 10.24 1.89 14.66
N VAL A 251 10.67 3.10 14.95
CA VAL A 251 11.87 3.35 15.75
C VAL A 251 11.51 3.64 17.20
N ASP A 252 11.95 2.77 18.11
CA ASP A 252 11.79 2.98 19.54
C ASP A 252 12.42 4.30 20.00
N ASN A 253 11.72 5.04 20.87
CA ASN A 253 12.15 6.35 21.32
C ASN A 253 11.55 6.74 22.68
N PRO A 254 12.21 7.63 23.45
CA PRO A 254 11.84 7.92 24.85
C PRO A 254 10.48 8.60 25.07
N ILE A 255 9.84 9.09 24.01
CA ILE A 255 8.54 9.78 24.08
C ILE A 255 7.41 9.00 23.40
N GLU A 256 7.69 7.76 22.99
CA GLU A 256 6.74 6.84 22.33
C GLU A 256 6.03 7.48 21.12
N ARG A 257 6.73 8.38 20.41
CA ARG A 257 6.22 9.09 19.23
C ARG A 257 6.82 8.50 17.97
N TYR A 258 6.02 7.77 17.21
CA TYR A 258 6.44 7.12 15.97
C TYR A 258 6.00 7.89 14.71
N SER A 259 5.09 8.84 14.87
CA SER A 259 4.63 9.74 13.83
C SER A 259 4.30 11.12 14.37
N ILE A 260 4.30 12.13 13.50
CA ILE A 260 3.79 13.47 13.75
C ILE A 260 2.86 13.90 12.62
N GLY A 261 1.77 14.59 12.93
CA GLY A 261 0.70 14.94 11.98
C GLY A 261 -0.23 16.01 12.54
N ASP A 262 -1.23 16.41 11.78
CA ASP A 262 -2.27 17.38 12.19
C ASP A 262 -3.07 16.96 13.42
N ARG A 263 -3.12 15.66 13.74
CA ARG A 263 -3.76 15.13 14.95
C ARG A 263 -2.82 14.95 16.14
N THR A 264 -1.53 15.25 16.01
CA THR A 264 -0.58 15.04 17.10
C THR A 264 -0.84 16.03 18.25
N PRO A 265 -1.12 15.55 19.47
CA PRO A 265 -1.35 16.45 20.60
C PRO A 265 -0.12 17.28 20.95
N GLY A 266 -0.34 18.57 21.21
CA GLY A 266 0.69 19.48 21.73
C GLY A 266 1.68 20.02 20.71
N ILE A 267 1.49 19.79 19.40
CA ILE A 267 2.26 20.47 18.36
C ILE A 267 2.01 21.98 18.38
N VAL A 268 3.00 22.74 17.91
CA VAL A 268 2.96 24.20 17.83
C VAL A 268 3.03 24.61 16.37
N THR A 269 1.95 25.19 15.86
CA THR A 269 1.85 25.67 14.47
C THR A 269 2.23 27.14 14.35
N GLY A 270 2.73 27.53 13.18
CA GLY A 270 2.98 28.92 12.82
C GLY A 270 1.68 29.72 12.57
N PRO A 271 1.78 31.05 12.37
CA PRO A 271 0.61 31.92 12.19
C PRO A 271 -0.29 31.59 10.99
N SER A 272 0.29 31.00 9.94
CA SER A 272 -0.38 30.51 8.73
C SER A 272 -0.99 29.11 8.88
N GLY A 273 -0.80 28.45 10.03
CA GLY A 273 -1.13 27.04 10.22
C GLY A 273 -0.02 26.07 9.76
N GLY A 274 1.13 26.60 9.31
CA GLY A 274 2.30 25.79 8.97
C GLY A 274 2.90 25.03 10.14
N LEU A 275 3.59 23.92 9.86
CA LEU A 275 4.31 23.11 10.85
C LEU A 275 5.76 22.93 10.44
N THR A 276 6.68 23.29 11.33
CA THR A 276 8.09 22.91 11.22
C THR A 276 8.34 21.69 12.09
N VAL A 277 8.68 20.56 11.46
CA VAL A 277 9.04 19.30 12.12
C VAL A 277 10.56 19.25 12.28
N THR A 278 11.02 19.10 13.53
CA THR A 278 12.44 18.82 13.80
C THR A 278 12.64 17.31 13.82
N ILE A 279 13.59 16.81 13.05
CA ILE A 279 13.94 15.39 12.98
C ILE A 279 15.35 15.23 13.53
N SER A 280 15.49 14.52 14.63
CA SER A 280 16.78 14.30 15.26
C SER A 280 16.76 13.11 16.20
N ARG A 281 17.92 12.50 16.44
CA ARG A 281 18.06 11.46 17.48
C ARG A 281 17.87 12.03 18.87
N ASP A 282 18.56 13.13 19.18
CA ASP A 282 18.48 13.77 20.49
C ASP A 282 17.35 14.78 20.52
N ALA A 283 16.66 14.85 21.66
CA ALA A 283 15.57 15.79 21.88
C ALA A 283 16.07 17.24 21.77
N PRO A 284 15.40 18.11 20.96
CA PRO A 284 15.70 19.52 20.91
C PRO A 284 15.57 20.20 22.29
N THR A 285 16.35 21.26 22.50
CA THR A 285 16.28 22.09 23.72
C THR A 285 15.26 23.21 23.61
N ASP A 286 15.02 23.72 22.40
CA ASP A 286 13.97 24.70 22.15
C ASP A 286 12.59 24.05 22.39
N PRO A 287 11.69 24.68 23.17
CA PRO A 287 10.39 24.11 23.49
C PRO A 287 9.50 23.85 22.27
N THR A 288 9.52 24.74 21.27
CA THR A 288 8.71 24.61 20.05
C THR A 288 9.24 23.47 19.18
N ALA A 289 10.56 23.43 18.95
CA ALA A 289 11.20 22.33 18.24
C ALA A 289 10.97 20.98 18.94
N ARG A 290 11.02 20.96 20.29
CA ARG A 290 10.73 19.75 21.08
C ARG A 290 9.27 19.33 20.97
N ALA A 291 8.32 20.27 20.94
CA ALA A 291 6.90 19.97 20.73
C ALA A 291 6.67 19.31 19.36
N ASN A 292 7.35 19.81 18.31
CA ASN A 292 7.25 19.33 16.94
C ASN A 292 8.34 18.30 16.56
N TRP A 293 8.96 17.66 17.54
CA TRP A 293 10.05 16.74 17.32
C TRP A 293 9.53 15.36 16.88
N LEU A 294 10.12 14.83 15.81
CA LEU A 294 10.02 13.43 15.39
C LEU A 294 11.36 12.73 15.69
N PRO A 295 11.41 11.83 16.70
CA PRO A 295 12.63 11.10 17.04
C PRO A 295 13.14 10.23 15.89
N ALA A 296 14.45 10.31 15.62
CA ALA A 296 15.14 9.50 14.62
C ALA A 296 16.05 8.43 15.28
N PRO A 297 16.35 7.30 14.61
CA PRO A 297 17.30 6.31 15.12
C PRO A 297 18.72 6.86 15.07
N ALA A 298 19.71 6.10 15.52
CA ALA A 298 21.13 6.47 15.36
C ALA A 298 21.70 6.21 13.96
N GLY A 299 21.07 5.32 13.19
CA GLY A 299 21.49 4.92 11.84
C GLY A 299 20.66 5.56 10.74
N ASP A 300 20.66 4.92 9.57
CA ASP A 300 19.87 5.35 8.41
C ASP A 300 18.38 5.22 8.69
N PHE A 301 17.60 6.16 8.17
CA PHE A 301 16.16 6.18 8.36
C PHE A 301 15.42 6.69 7.12
N ARG A 302 14.13 6.40 7.06
CA ARG A 302 13.22 6.94 6.04
C ARG A 302 11.92 7.43 6.68
N PRO A 303 11.62 8.73 6.63
CA PRO A 303 10.28 9.21 6.92
C PRO A 303 9.32 8.84 5.77
N LEU A 304 8.07 8.57 6.11
CA LEU A 304 6.99 8.37 5.13
C LEU A 304 5.85 9.31 5.45
N LEU A 305 5.59 10.25 4.54
CA LEU A 305 4.43 11.13 4.59
C LEU A 305 3.22 10.39 4.03
N ARG A 306 2.12 10.43 4.77
CA ARG A 306 0.82 9.92 4.36
C ARG A 306 -0.20 11.04 4.41
N VAL A 307 -0.99 11.18 3.35
CA VAL A 307 -2.11 12.14 3.28
C VAL A 307 -3.36 11.35 2.96
N TYR A 308 -4.32 11.31 3.88
CA TYR A 308 -5.57 10.53 3.76
C TYR A 308 -6.70 11.44 3.27
N ALA A 309 -7.41 10.98 2.23
CA ALA A 309 -8.31 11.82 1.43
C ALA A 309 -7.60 13.12 0.99
N PRO A 310 -6.49 13.03 0.24
CA PRO A 310 -5.68 14.19 -0.16
C PRO A 310 -6.47 15.21 -0.98
N GLY A 311 -6.15 16.50 -0.78
CA GLY A 311 -6.66 17.58 -1.59
C GLY A 311 -6.16 17.51 -3.04
N THR A 312 -6.85 18.23 -3.94
CA THR A 312 -6.52 18.25 -5.36
C THR A 312 -5.07 18.63 -5.63
N GLU A 313 -4.51 19.57 -4.87
CA GLU A 313 -3.12 20.02 -5.06
C GLU A 313 -2.08 18.93 -4.75
N VAL A 314 -2.40 17.98 -3.88
CA VAL A 314 -1.53 16.81 -3.62
C VAL A 314 -1.65 15.81 -4.76
N LEU A 315 -2.87 15.66 -5.32
CA LEU A 315 -3.17 14.68 -6.38
C LEU A 315 -2.65 15.12 -7.75
N ASP A 316 -2.69 16.42 -8.06
CA ASP A 316 -2.20 16.98 -9.32
C ASP A 316 -0.71 17.38 -9.27
N GLY A 317 -0.07 17.24 -8.10
CA GLY A 317 1.34 17.51 -7.88
C GLY A 317 1.70 19.00 -7.76
N THR A 318 0.73 19.91 -7.70
CA THR A 318 1.00 21.34 -7.49
C THR A 318 1.44 21.66 -6.07
N TYR A 319 1.13 20.79 -5.10
CA TYR A 319 1.74 20.78 -3.77
C TYR A 319 2.99 19.90 -3.78
N GLU A 320 4.15 20.55 -3.87
CA GLU A 320 5.44 19.89 -3.70
C GLU A 320 5.83 19.88 -2.23
N VAL A 321 6.05 18.70 -1.66
CA VAL A 321 6.60 18.60 -0.31
C VAL A 321 8.01 19.18 -0.31
N PRO A 322 8.33 20.12 0.61
CA PRO A 322 9.68 20.66 0.70
C PRO A 322 10.71 19.57 1.04
N PRO A 323 11.98 19.74 0.65
CA PRO A 323 13.01 18.78 0.99
C PRO A 323 13.25 18.77 2.50
N ILE A 324 13.68 17.62 3.01
CA ILE A 324 14.18 17.53 4.38
C ILE A 324 15.58 18.16 4.39
N ARG A 325 15.74 19.26 5.12
CA ARG A 325 16.99 20.02 5.14
C ARG A 325 17.83 19.65 6.34
N ARG A 326 19.11 19.40 6.13
CA ARG A 326 20.05 19.23 7.25
C ARG A 326 20.29 20.56 7.96
N ILE A 327 20.32 20.55 9.30
CA ILE A 327 20.52 21.74 10.13
C ILE A 327 21.67 21.55 11.12
N GLY A 328 22.47 22.61 11.30
CA GLY A 328 23.65 22.63 12.17
C GLY A 328 24.86 21.97 11.53
#